data_AF-A0A538DRP8-F1
#
_entry.id   AF-A0A538DRP8-F1
#
_cell.length_a   1.000
_cell.length_b   1.000
_cell.length_c   1.000
_cell.angle_alpha   90.00
_cell.angle_beta   90.00
_cell.angle_gamma   90.00
#
_symmetry.space_group_name_H-M   'P 1'
#
loop_
_entity.id
_entity.type
_entity.pdbx_description
1 polymer ?
#
loop_
_entity_poly.entity_id
_entity_poly.type
_entity_poly.pdbx_seq_one_letter_code
_entity_poly.pdbx_strand_id
1 'polypeptide(L)'
;MATSRLHQLYELGQSVWIDSLSREMLETGELARLMQEDAVVGVTSNPTIFEKALSSGGWYDEQLREVLEHENDPKEVFIALATED
;
A
#
# COMPACT_ATOMS: atom_id res chain seq x y z
N MET A 1 -19.30 9.93 -13.58
CA MET A 1 -18.70 8.80 -12.84
C MET A 1 -19.84 7.90 -12.41
N ALA A 2 -19.75 6.58 -12.62
CA ALA A 2 -20.76 5.68 -12.10
C ALA A 2 -20.67 5.70 -10.57
N THR A 3 -21.77 5.98 -9.88
CA THR A 3 -21.78 6.07 -8.41
C THR A 3 -21.65 4.67 -7.83
N SER A 4 -20.44 4.26 -7.46
CA SER A 4 -20.22 2.99 -6.77
C SER A 4 -20.91 2.98 -5.40
N ARG A 5 -21.12 1.81 -4.80
CA ARG A 5 -21.68 1.72 -3.43
C ARG A 5 -20.81 2.46 -2.41
N LEU A 6 -19.51 2.57 -2.66
CA LEU A 6 -18.57 3.30 -1.82
C LEU A 6 -18.77 4.81 -1.92
N HIS A 7 -19.11 5.33 -3.11
CA HIS A 7 -19.52 6.73 -3.25
C HIS A 7 -20.79 7.06 -2.46
N GLN A 8 -21.78 6.16 -2.44
CA GLN A 8 -22.99 6.35 -1.63
C GLN A 8 -22.66 6.38 -0.13
N LEU A 9 -21.72 5.54 0.32
CA LEU A 9 -21.26 5.54 1.72
C LEU A 9 -20.55 6.86 2.06
N TYR A 10 -19.73 7.38 1.15
CA TYR A 10 -19.08 8.67 1.28
C TYR A 10 -20.08 9.83 1.36
N GLU A 11 -21.13 9.83 0.52
CA GLU A 11 -22.22 10.82 0.54
C GLU A 11 -22.99 10.83 1.88
N LEU A 12 -23.01 9.70 2.60
CA LEU A 12 -23.58 9.60 3.95
C LEU A 12 -22.64 10.09 5.05
N GLY A 13 -21.45 10.60 4.70
CA GLY A 13 -20.46 11.15 5.63
C GLY A 13 -19.47 10.14 6.19
N GLN A 14 -19.42 8.91 5.66
CA GLN A 14 -18.48 7.88 6.10
C GLN A 14 -17.26 7.82 5.17
N SER A 15 -16.07 7.99 5.74
CA SER A 15 -14.81 7.86 4.99
C SER A 15 -14.52 6.40 4.66
N VAL A 16 -14.13 6.12 3.41
CA VAL A 16 -13.76 4.79 2.92
C VAL A 16 -12.25 4.65 2.95
N TRP A 17 -11.77 3.63 3.66
CA TRP A 17 -10.34 3.30 3.77
C TRP A 17 -10.12 1.88 3.27
N ILE A 18 -8.95 1.62 2.70
CA ILE A 18 -8.54 0.27 2.29
C ILE A 18 -7.53 -0.30 3.29
N ASP A 19 -7.79 -1.52 3.74
CA ASP A 19 -6.91 -2.25 4.66
C ASP A 19 -5.83 -3.06 3.92
N SER A 20 -5.09 -2.35 3.09
CA SER A 20 -3.98 -2.89 2.29
C SER A 20 -3.15 -1.74 1.75
N LEU A 21 -1.83 -1.94 1.71
CA LEU A 21 -0.87 -1.10 1.03
C LEU A 21 0.24 -2.01 0.49
N SER A 22 0.65 -1.79 -0.76
CA SER A 22 1.81 -2.44 -1.35
C SER A 22 2.42 -1.54 -2.41
N ARG A 23 3.74 -1.68 -2.61
CA ARG A 23 4.45 -1.04 -3.72
C ARG A 23 3.83 -1.30 -5.09
N GLU A 24 3.38 -2.53 -5.34
CA GLU A 24 2.64 -2.86 -6.55
C GLU A 24 1.44 -1.94 -6.75
N MET A 25 0.63 -1.73 -5.71
CA MET A 25 -0.57 -0.90 -5.76
C MET A 25 -0.24 0.57 -6.06
N LEU A 26 0.91 1.04 -5.56
CA LEU A 26 1.43 2.39 -5.81
C LEU A 26 1.94 2.52 -7.26
N GLU A 27 2.84 1.63 -7.68
CA GLU A 27 3.52 1.71 -8.98
C GLU A 27 2.61 1.40 -10.18
N THR A 28 1.66 0.49 -10.01
CA THR A 28 0.67 0.17 -11.06
C THR A 28 -0.44 1.23 -11.17
N GLY A 29 -0.52 2.16 -10.22
CA GLY A 29 -1.58 3.18 -10.17
C GLY A 29 -2.93 2.66 -9.65
N GLU A 30 -2.99 1.44 -9.11
CA GLU A 30 -4.22 0.88 -8.56
C GLU A 30 -4.77 1.70 -7.39
N LEU A 31 -3.91 2.22 -6.50
CA LEU A 31 -4.36 3.10 -5.42
C LEU A 31 -4.99 4.38 -5.97
N ALA A 32 -4.37 4.98 -6.99
CA ALA A 32 -4.91 6.17 -7.65
C ALA A 32 -6.26 5.89 -8.32
N ARG A 33 -6.41 4.71 -8.94
CA ARG A 33 -7.69 4.26 -9.51
C ARG A 33 -8.76 4.13 -8.43
N LEU A 34 -8.45 3.49 -7.31
CA LEU A 34 -9.37 3.30 -6.17
C LEU A 34 -9.82 4.63 -5.55
N MET A 35 -8.92 5.61 -5.48
CA MET A 35 -9.29 6.96 -5.04
C MET A 35 -10.26 7.64 -6.02
N GLN A 36 -10.03 7.50 -7.33
CA GLN A 36 -10.84 8.14 -8.38
C GLN A 36 -12.19 7.46 -8.63
N GLU A 37 -12.23 6.14 -8.54
CA GLU A 37 -13.37 5.31 -8.98
C GLU A 37 -14.18 4.73 -7.82
N ASP A 38 -13.61 4.70 -6.61
CA ASP A 38 -14.20 4.01 -5.45
C ASP A 38 -14.25 4.85 -4.16
N ALA A 39 -14.04 6.17 -4.27
CA ALA A 39 -14.13 7.13 -3.15
C ALA A 39 -13.21 6.79 -1.95
N VAL A 40 -12.12 6.07 -2.21
CA VAL A 40 -11.11 5.75 -1.19
C VAL A 40 -10.35 7.02 -0.82
N VAL A 41 -10.28 7.30 0.47
CA VAL A 41 -9.65 8.50 1.02
C VAL A 41 -8.52 8.20 2.00
N GLY A 42 -8.23 6.93 2.24
CA GLY A 42 -7.17 6.50 3.14
C GLY A 42 -6.80 5.04 2.96
N VAL A 43 -5.63 4.68 3.47
CA VAL A 43 -5.13 3.31 3.52
C VAL A 43 -4.64 3.01 4.94
N THR A 44 -4.68 1.76 5.33
CA THR A 44 -3.99 1.27 6.53
C THR A 44 -2.92 0.28 6.14
N SER A 45 -1.82 0.32 6.88
CA SER A 45 -0.82 -0.72 6.88
C SER A 45 -0.60 -1.23 8.30
N ASN A 46 -0.08 -2.45 8.39
CA ASN A 46 0.35 -3.11 9.61
C ASN A 46 1.42 -4.15 9.24
N PRO A 47 2.17 -4.71 10.21
CA PRO A 47 3.24 -5.66 9.90
C PRO A 47 2.80 -6.87 9.05
N THR A 48 1.58 -7.39 9.26
CA THR A 48 1.04 -8.52 8.48
C THR A 48 0.67 -8.14 7.05
N ILE A 49 0.23 -6.89 6.80
CA ILE A 49 -0.01 -6.38 5.45
C ILE A 49 1.32 -6.27 4.70
N PHE A 50 2.34 -5.69 5.33
CA PHE A 50 3.66 -5.57 4.71
C PHE A 50 4.31 -6.94 4.44
N GLU A 51 4.23 -7.89 5.38
CA GLU A 51 4.73 -9.26 5.17
C GLU A 51 4.14 -9.90 3.91
N LYS A 52 2.82 -9.74 3.70
CA LYS A 52 2.14 -10.24 2.50
C LYS A 52 2.60 -9.53 1.24
N ALA A 53 2.79 -8.22 1.30
CA ALA A 53 3.27 -7.44 0.16
C ALA A 53 4.71 -7.84 -0.21
N LEU A 54 5.60 -7.97 0.77
CA LEU A 54 7.00 -8.38 0.59
C LEU A 54 7.14 -9.79 0.03
N SER A 55 6.26 -10.72 0.44
CA SER A 55 6.25 -12.10 -0.05
C SER A 55 5.57 -12.28 -1.41
N SER A 56 4.96 -11.22 -1.95
CA SER A 56 4.22 -11.25 -3.21
C SER A 56 4.99 -10.55 -4.34
N GLY A 57 5.41 -11.32 -5.34
CA GLY A 57 6.12 -10.81 -6.51
C GLY A 57 7.55 -10.36 -6.19
N GLY A 58 8.08 -9.44 -7.01
CA GLY A 58 9.46 -8.93 -6.90
C GLY A 58 9.54 -7.41 -6.75
N TRP A 59 8.45 -6.77 -6.32
CA TRP A 59 8.35 -5.30 -6.25
C TRP A 59 9.35 -4.66 -5.29
N TYR A 60 9.79 -5.40 -4.27
CA TYR A 60 10.75 -4.91 -3.27
C TYR A 60 12.18 -5.37 -3.52
N ASP A 61 12.42 -6.18 -4.55
CA ASP A 61 13.72 -6.83 -4.79
C ASP A 61 14.87 -5.83 -4.99
N GLU A 62 14.62 -4.75 -5.71
CA GLU A 62 15.63 -3.73 -6.00
C GLU A 62 16.03 -2.98 -4.73
N GLN A 63 15.06 -2.38 -4.04
CA GLN A 63 15.32 -1.68 -2.79
C GLN A 63 15.88 -2.61 -1.70
N LEU A 64 15.42 -3.86 -1.63
CA LEU A 64 15.98 -4.85 -0.71
C LEU A 64 17.47 -5.08 -0.97
N ARG A 65 17.89 -5.19 -2.24
CA ARG A 65 19.32 -5.32 -2.56
C ARG A 65 20.11 -4.10 -2.13
N GLU A 66 19.60 -2.90 -2.40
CA GLU A 66 20.25 -1.64 -2.02
C GLU A 66 20.40 -1.49 -0.50
N VAL A 67 19.34 -1.74 0.26
CA VAL A 67 19.36 -1.66 1.73
C VAL A 67 20.35 -2.67 2.31
N LEU A 68 20.40 -3.89 1.77
CA LEU A 68 21.32 -4.94 2.21
C LEU A 68 22.80 -4.63 1.94
N GLU A 69 23.15 -3.62 1.14
CA GLU A 69 24.54 -3.17 0.99
C GLU A 69 25.07 -2.51 2.28
N HIS A 70 24.18 -1.99 3.13
CA HIS A 70 24.55 -1.15 4.27
C HIS A 70 23.86 -1.53 5.59
N GLU A 71 22.80 -2.33 5.57
CA GLU A 71 22.08 -2.80 6.75
C GLU A 71 21.83 -4.31 6.68
N ASN A 72 22.00 -5.01 7.80
CA ASN A 72 21.80 -6.47 7.90
C ASN A 72 20.87 -6.87 9.05
N ASP A 73 20.45 -5.93 9.91
CA ASP A 73 19.43 -6.17 10.91
C ASP A 73 18.05 -6.29 10.22
N PRO A 74 17.35 -7.45 10.33
CA PRO A 74 16.10 -7.66 9.63
C PRO A 74 15.00 -6.66 9.99
N LYS A 75 14.99 -6.12 11.22
CA LYS A 75 14.01 -5.14 11.66
C LYS A 75 14.30 -3.78 11.01
N GLU A 76 15.55 -3.37 10.94
CA GLU A 76 15.92 -2.10 10.29
C GLU A 76 15.74 -2.18 8.77
N VAL A 77 16.03 -3.33 8.15
CA VAL A 77 15.68 -3.59 6.74
C VAL A 77 14.17 -3.45 6.52
N PHE A 78 13.35 -4.09 7.36
CA PHE A 78 11.90 -3.98 7.27
C PHE A 78 11.41 -2.53 7.38
N ILE A 79 11.94 -1.76 8.34
CA ILE A 79 11.56 -0.35 8.53
C ILE A 79 11.93 0.48 7.30
N ALA A 80 13.12 0.26 6.72
CA ALA A 80 13.56 0.96 5.52
C ALA A 80 12.61 0.71 4.34
N LEU A 81 12.27 -0.56 4.08
CA LEU A 81 11.33 -0.92 3.02
C LEU A 81 9.94 -0.31 3.25
N ALA A 82 9.44 -0.37 4.49
CA ALA A 82 8.09 0.07 4.84
C ALA A 82 7.91 1.60 4.92
N THR A 83 8.99 2.37 5.07
CA THR A 83 8.92 3.84 5.20
C THR A 83 8.92 4.56 3.86
N GLU A 84 9.41 3.91 2.80
CA GLU A 84 9.50 4.50 1.46
C GLU A 84 8.21 4.37 0.64
N ASP A 85 7.34 3.43 1.02
CA ASP A 85 5.99 3.27 0.48
C ASP A 85 5.01 4.33 1.02
#